data_AF-A0A9D6FYN9-F1
#
_entry.id   AF-A0A9D6FYN9-F1
#
_cell.length_a   1.000
_cell.length_b   1.000
_cell.length_c   1.000
_cell.angle_alpha   90.00
_cell.angle_beta   90.00
_cell.angle_gamma   90.00
#
_symmetry.space_group_name_H-M   'P 1'
#
loop_
_entity.id
_entity.type
_entity.pdbx_description
1 polymer ?
#
loop_
_entity_poly.entity_id
_entity_poly.type
_entity_poly.pdbx_seq_one_letter_code
_entity_poly.pdbx_strand_id
1 'polypeptide(L)'
;MAARGGESEYLEVPYVYTSGEYLYTCGELSEFFRAIRDEKRLLGAKCPSCAKVWMPARGYCPDCYEEVSWVPLSGEGTVVAHSYCYHPGMTGDLVKFLDLPYVQAMIHLDGADSY
;
A
#
# COMPACT_ATOMS: atom_id res chain seq x y z
N MET A 1 19.48 -4.42 42.65
CA MET A 1 19.81 -3.68 41.41
C MET A 1 18.67 -2.71 41.15
N ALA A 2 18.89 -1.43 41.39
CA ALA A 2 17.84 -0.41 41.31
C ALA A 2 17.45 -0.17 39.85
N ALA A 3 16.15 -0.25 39.55
CA ALA A 3 15.59 0.18 38.28
C ALA A 3 15.95 1.64 38.06
N ARG A 4 16.61 1.96 36.94
CA ARG A 4 16.83 3.34 36.52
C ARG A 4 15.47 3.89 36.09
N GLY A 5 14.75 4.50 37.03
CA GLY A 5 13.63 5.38 36.74
C GLY A 5 14.17 6.64 36.09
N GLY A 6 14.35 6.61 34.77
CA GLY A 6 14.41 7.83 33.98
C GLY A 6 12.98 8.19 33.62
N GLU A 7 12.51 9.36 34.05
CA GLU A 7 11.31 9.97 33.49
C GLU A 7 11.52 10.06 31.97
N SER A 8 10.69 9.35 31.20
CA SER A 8 10.69 9.46 29.76
C SER A 8 10.20 10.87 29.42
N GLU A 9 11.12 11.74 28.99
CA GLU A 9 10.77 13.04 28.43
C GLU A 9 10.00 12.79 27.13
N TYR A 10 8.71 13.09 27.15
CA TYR A 10 7.85 12.93 25.97
C TYR A 10 8.06 14.12 25.04
N LEU A 11 8.49 13.85 23.81
CA LEU A 11 8.47 14.85 22.74
C LEU A 11 7.02 15.00 22.27
N GLU A 12 6.37 16.11 22.65
CA GLU A 12 5.09 16.49 22.07
C GLU A 12 5.30 17.01 20.64
N VAL A 13 4.96 16.18 19.66
CA VAL A 13 4.95 16.58 18.24
C VAL A 13 3.51 16.98 17.89
N PRO A 14 3.25 18.26 17.52
CA PRO A 14 1.91 18.67 17.14
C PRO A 14 1.48 17.94 15.88
N TYR A 15 0.30 17.32 15.93
CA TYR A 15 -0.29 16.65 14.78
C TYR A 15 -0.75 17.68 13.76
N VAL A 16 0.02 17.86 12.68
CA VAL A 16 -0.37 18.71 11.55
C VAL A 16 -1.09 17.85 10.52
N TYR A 17 -2.38 18.12 10.34
CA TYR A 17 -3.17 17.48 9.29
C TYR A 17 -2.73 18.03 7.93
N THR A 18 -1.88 17.28 7.23
CA THR A 18 -1.61 17.50 5.81
C THR A 18 -2.49 16.56 5.01
N SER A 19 -3.69 16.99 4.62
CA SER A 19 -4.42 16.32 3.54
C SER A 19 -3.67 16.58 2.23
N GLY A 20 -3.11 15.53 1.66
CA GLY A 20 -2.70 15.56 0.26
C GLY A 20 -3.97 15.58 -0.60
N GLU A 21 -4.32 16.75 -1.14
CA GLU A 21 -5.33 16.82 -2.18
C GLU A 21 -4.71 16.32 -3.50
N TYR A 22 -5.25 15.22 -4.03
CA TYR A 22 -4.93 14.82 -5.39
C TYR A 22 -5.59 15.79 -6.35
N LEU A 23 -4.81 16.72 -6.91
CA LEU A 23 -5.28 17.71 -7.88
C LEU A 23 -5.67 17.10 -9.23
N TYR A 24 -5.19 15.88 -9.51
CA TYR A 24 -5.37 15.20 -10.79
C TYR A 24 -6.04 13.84 -10.61
N THR A 25 -6.81 13.42 -11.61
CA THR A 25 -7.46 12.12 -11.62
C THR A 25 -6.41 11.00 -11.69
N CYS A 26 -6.80 9.78 -11.27
CA CYS A 26 -5.94 8.61 -11.38
C CYS A 26 -5.69 8.15 -12.84
N GLY A 27 -6.18 8.90 -13.84
CA GLY A 27 -5.93 8.67 -15.27
C GLY A 27 -6.21 7.23 -15.69
N GLU A 28 -5.23 6.63 -16.36
CA GLU A 28 -5.22 5.25 -16.85
C GLU A 28 -5.39 4.19 -15.75
N LEU A 29 -5.21 4.55 -14.47
CA LEU A 29 -5.39 3.66 -13.32
C LEU A 29 -6.78 3.76 -12.68
N SER A 30 -7.69 4.55 -13.26
CA SER A 30 -9.03 4.74 -12.69
C SER A 30 -9.80 3.44 -12.51
N GLU A 31 -9.62 2.46 -13.41
CA GLU A 31 -10.25 1.15 -13.30
C GLU A 31 -9.77 0.38 -12.06
N PHE A 32 -8.47 0.35 -11.82
CA PHE A 32 -7.87 -0.27 -10.63
C PHE A 32 -8.44 0.31 -9.33
N PHE A 33 -8.45 1.65 -9.20
CA PHE A 33 -8.97 2.29 -7.97
C PHE A 33 -10.48 2.13 -7.81
N ARG A 34 -11.25 2.16 -8.90
CA ARG A 34 -12.70 1.91 -8.86
C ARG A 34 -13.01 0.47 -8.46
N ALA A 35 -12.27 -0.51 -8.98
CA ALA A 35 -12.41 -1.90 -8.58
C ALA A 35 -12.16 -2.08 -7.06
N ILE A 36 -11.17 -1.38 -6.49
CA ILE A 36 -10.94 -1.41 -5.04
C ILE A 36 -12.09 -0.76 -4.27
N ARG A 37 -12.48 0.46 -4.63
CA ARG A 37 -13.47 1.26 -3.91
C ARG A 37 -14.88 0.68 -4.01
N ASP A 38 -15.30 0.32 -5.21
CA ASP A 38 -16.69 -0.02 -5.54
C ASP A 38 -16.94 -1.53 -5.48
N GLU A 39 -15.94 -2.34 -5.86
CA GLU A 39 -16.10 -3.79 -5.99
C GLU A 39 -15.30 -4.60 -4.96
N LYS A 40 -14.41 -3.96 -4.19
CA LYS A 40 -13.48 -4.62 -3.26
C LYS A 40 -12.62 -5.70 -3.95
N ARG A 41 -12.22 -5.43 -5.20
CA ARG A 41 -11.41 -6.32 -6.03
C ARG A 41 -10.03 -5.74 -6.27
N LEU A 42 -9.02 -6.61 -6.25
CA LEU A 42 -7.67 -6.28 -6.68
C LEU A 42 -7.48 -6.70 -8.13
N LEU A 43 -7.01 -5.77 -8.96
CA LEU A 43 -6.67 -6.02 -10.35
C LEU A 43 -5.16 -5.93 -10.53
N GLY A 44 -4.56 -6.93 -11.18
CA GLY A 44 -3.22 -6.88 -11.71
C GLY A 44 -3.20 -6.39 -13.16
N ALA A 45 -2.05 -5.92 -13.62
CA ALA A 45 -1.83 -5.46 -14.99
C ALA A 45 -1.03 -6.49 -15.79
N LYS A 46 -1.70 -7.26 -16.66
CA LYS A 46 -1.07 -8.32 -17.46
C LYS A 46 -0.57 -7.79 -18.81
N CYS A 47 0.73 -7.94 -19.07
CA CYS A 47 1.31 -7.63 -20.36
C CYS A 47 0.95 -8.71 -21.40
N PRO A 48 0.44 -8.34 -22.59
CA PRO A 48 0.15 -9.31 -23.64
C PRO A 48 1.42 -9.93 -24.26
N SER A 49 2.54 -9.20 -24.23
CA SER A 49 3.80 -9.59 -24.87
C SER A 49 4.65 -10.54 -24.02
N CYS A 50 4.91 -10.18 -22.76
CA CYS A 50 5.74 -10.99 -21.85
C CYS A 50 4.94 -11.82 -20.83
N ALA A 51 3.61 -11.73 -20.86
CA ALA A 51 2.67 -12.42 -19.96
C ALA A 51 2.77 -12.05 -18.46
N LYS A 52 3.75 -11.23 -18.04
CA LYS A 52 3.91 -10.79 -16.66
C LYS A 52 2.68 -10.02 -16.16
N VAL A 53 2.33 -10.24 -14.90
CA VAL A 53 1.26 -9.55 -14.17
C VAL A 53 1.87 -8.62 -13.14
N TRP A 54 1.61 -7.32 -13.28
CA TRP A 54 2.15 -6.28 -12.41
C TRP A 54 1.18 -5.90 -11.29
N MET A 55 1.70 -5.85 -10.07
CA MET A 55 1.10 -5.27 -8.87
C MET A 55 2.12 -4.36 -8.14
N PRO A 56 1.78 -3.12 -7.74
CA PRO A 56 0.55 -2.39 -8.08
C PRO A 56 0.34 -2.25 -9.59
N ALA A 57 -0.93 -2.19 -10.00
CA ALA A 57 -1.29 -2.18 -11.41
C ALA A 57 -0.78 -0.92 -12.13
N ARG A 58 -0.43 -1.05 -13.41
CA ARG A 58 0.12 0.00 -14.28
C ARG A 58 -0.66 0.04 -15.59
N GLY A 59 -0.70 1.17 -16.30
CA GLY A 59 -1.33 1.26 -17.64
C GLY A 59 -0.51 0.63 -18.76
N TYR A 60 0.82 0.51 -18.57
CA TYR A 60 1.75 -0.09 -19.54
C TYR A 60 2.75 -1.01 -18.83
N CYS A 61 3.25 -2.00 -19.58
CA CYS A 61 4.33 -2.86 -19.13
C CYS A 61 5.64 -2.07 -19.07
N PRO A 62 6.35 -2.03 -17.92
CA PRO A 62 7.62 -1.31 -17.79
C PRO A 62 8.76 -1.94 -18.61
N ASP A 63 8.64 -3.22 -18.94
CA ASP A 63 9.66 -3.95 -19.70
C ASP A 63 9.41 -3.88 -21.22
N CYS A 64 8.14 -3.96 -21.64
CA CYS A 64 7.75 -4.07 -23.06
C CYS A 64 7.21 -2.77 -23.65
N TYR A 65 6.83 -1.80 -22.81
CA TYR A 65 6.20 -0.54 -23.21
C TYR A 65 4.87 -0.70 -23.98
N GLU A 66 4.19 -1.83 -23.78
CA GLU A 66 2.87 -2.13 -24.36
C GLU A 66 1.75 -1.93 -23.33
N GLU A 67 0.57 -1.58 -23.83
CA GLU A 67 -0.65 -1.47 -23.02
C GLU A 67 -0.98 -2.83 -22.38
N VAL A 68 -1.45 -2.80 -21.14
CA VAL A 68 -1.77 -4.02 -20.39
C VAL A 68 -3.26 -4.34 -20.45
N SER A 69 -3.60 -5.55 -20.02
CA SER A 69 -4.97 -5.95 -19.74
C SER A 69 -5.17 -6.16 -18.24
N TRP A 70 -6.32 -5.78 -17.71
CA TRP A 70 -6.64 -5.99 -16.29
C TRP A 70 -7.00 -7.46 -16.03
N VAL A 71 -6.41 -8.04 -15.00
CA VAL A 71 -6.72 -9.41 -14.55
C VAL A 71 -7.04 -9.42 -13.06
N PRO A 72 -8.09 -10.14 -12.62
CA PRO A 72 -8.38 -10.23 -11.19
C PRO A 72 -7.29 -11.02 -10.46
N LEU A 73 -6.93 -10.54 -9.26
CA LEU A 73 -6.13 -11.27 -8.29
C LEU A 73 -7.02 -11.80 -7.17
N SER A 74 -6.63 -12.92 -6.55
CA SER A 74 -7.40 -13.54 -5.46
C SER A 74 -7.49 -12.67 -4.21
N GLY A 75 -6.51 -11.78 -4.02
CA GLY A 75 -6.30 -11.04 -2.78
C GLY A 75 -5.59 -11.86 -1.69
N GLU A 76 -5.20 -13.09 -2.01
CA GLU A 76 -4.32 -13.92 -1.20
C GLU A 76 -2.87 -13.64 -1.59
N GLY A 77 -1.95 -13.90 -0.66
CA GLY A 77 -0.53 -13.68 -0.89
C GLY A 77 0.32 -14.01 0.32
N THR A 78 1.62 -13.85 0.15
CA THR A 78 2.64 -14.17 1.15
C THR A 78 3.24 -12.90 1.74
N VAL A 79 3.34 -12.82 3.07
CA VAL A 79 4.09 -11.74 3.73
C VAL A 79 5.58 -11.92 3.46
N VAL A 80 6.19 -10.99 2.73
CA VAL A 80 7.62 -11.05 2.36
C VAL A 80 8.50 -10.15 3.23
N ALA A 81 7.92 -9.13 3.85
CA ALA A 81 8.58 -8.27 4.82
C ALA A 81 7.55 -7.69 5.80
N HIS A 82 7.96 -7.44 7.04
CA HIS A 82 7.10 -6.77 8.02
C HIS A 82 7.93 -5.97 9.04
N SER A 83 7.26 -5.01 9.70
CA SER A 83 7.81 -4.26 10.82
C SER A 83 6.70 -3.93 11.84
N TYR A 84 7.09 -3.83 13.10
CA TYR A 84 6.22 -3.34 14.17
C TYR A 84 6.31 -1.82 14.28
N CYS A 85 5.19 -1.14 14.13
CA CYS A 85 5.07 0.30 14.23
C CYS A 85 4.56 0.67 15.63
N TYR A 86 5.47 1.14 16.48
CA TYR A 86 5.16 1.68 17.81
C TYR A 86 4.85 3.18 17.81
N HIS A 87 5.18 3.85 16.71
CA HIS A 87 4.86 5.24 16.47
C HIS A 87 4.35 5.36 15.02
N PRO A 88 3.13 5.87 14.79
CA PRO A 88 2.60 6.03 13.46
C PRO A 88 3.33 7.18 12.77
N GLY A 89 4.27 6.87 11.87
CA GLY A 89 4.95 7.86 11.03
C GLY A 89 4.09 8.43 9.90
N MET A 90 2.78 8.16 9.91
CA MET A 90 1.83 8.62 8.90
C MET A 90 1.01 9.77 9.45
N THR A 91 0.68 10.75 8.61
CA THR A 91 -0.29 11.81 8.88
C THR A 91 -1.60 11.47 8.16
N GLY A 92 -2.75 11.60 8.83
CA GLY A 92 -4.08 11.39 8.24
C GLY A 92 -5.06 10.70 9.20
N ASP A 93 -6.34 10.69 8.85
CA ASP A 93 -7.40 10.12 9.71
C ASP A 93 -7.21 8.63 10.01
N LEU A 94 -6.47 7.91 9.17
CA LEU A 94 -6.14 6.49 9.38
C LEU A 94 -5.44 6.24 10.72
N VAL A 95 -4.62 7.18 11.22
CA VAL A 95 -3.95 7.04 12.51
C VAL A 95 -4.93 6.91 13.67
N LYS A 96 -6.12 7.52 13.57
CA LYS A 96 -7.15 7.48 14.60
C LYS A 96 -7.77 6.08 14.77
N PHE A 97 -7.57 5.20 13.81
CA PHE A 97 -8.15 3.85 13.78
C PHE A 97 -7.11 2.75 14.01
N LEU A 98 -5.88 3.10 14.40
CA LEU A 98 -4.79 2.15 14.62
C LEU A 98 -4.48 2.03 16.11
N ASP A 99 -4.54 0.80 16.63
CA ASP A 99 -3.99 0.48 17.94
C ASP A 99 -2.48 0.26 17.84
N LEU A 100 -1.73 0.78 18.82
CA LEU A 100 -0.28 0.61 18.88
C LEU A 100 0.11 -0.57 19.79
N PRO A 101 1.12 -1.38 19.39
CA PRO A 101 1.77 -1.38 18.07
C PRO A 101 0.91 -2.07 17.01
N TYR A 102 0.99 -1.60 15.76
CA TYR A 102 0.45 -2.31 14.59
C TYR A 102 1.57 -2.90 13.74
N VAL A 103 1.24 -3.88 12.90
CA VAL A 103 2.18 -4.46 11.93
C VAL A 103 1.94 -3.83 10.57
N GLN A 104 3.00 -3.26 9.99
CA GLN A 104 3.04 -2.94 8.57
C GLN A 104 3.70 -4.10 7.83
N ALA A 105 3.05 -4.62 6.78
CA ALA A 105 3.54 -5.75 6.01
C ALA A 105 3.57 -5.44 4.51
N MET A 106 4.57 -5.97 3.83
CA MET A 106 4.62 -6.09 2.38
C MET A 106 4.16 -7.49 1.99
N ILE A 107 3.17 -7.56 1.11
CA ILE A 107 2.49 -8.79 0.72
C ILE A 107 2.72 -9.01 -0.77
N HIS A 108 3.30 -10.16 -1.10
CA HIS A 108 3.40 -10.64 -2.46
C HIS A 108 2.13 -11.40 -2.83
N LEU A 109 1.32 -10.80 -3.70
CA LEU A 109 0.03 -11.36 -4.09
C LEU A 109 0.20 -12.53 -5.04
N ASP A 110 -0.59 -13.58 -4.80
CA ASP A 110 -0.60 -14.74 -5.67
C ASP A 110 -1.08 -14.36 -7.07
N GLY A 111 -0.30 -14.76 -8.08
CA GLY A 111 -0.56 -14.43 -9.48
C GLY A 111 0.00 -13.09 -9.95
N ALA A 112 0.74 -12.36 -9.11
CA ALA A 112 1.56 -11.23 -9.53
C ALA A 112 3.04 -11.65 -9.70
N ASP A 113 3.70 -11.10 -10.72
CA ASP A 113 5.13 -11.31 -10.98
C ASP A 113 6.00 -10.21 -10.34
N SER A 114 5.39 -9.14 -9.84
CA SER A 114 6.03 -8.07 -9.09
C SER A 114 5.55 -8.03 -7.64
N TYR A 115 6.17 -7.16 -6.83
CA TYR A 115 6.10 -7.17 -5.37
C TYR A 115 4.70 -7.37 -4.81
#